data_AF-A0A948YAU8-F1
#
_entry.id   AF-A0A948YAU8-F1
#
_cell.length_a   1.000
_cell.length_b   1.000
_cell.length_c   1.000
_cell.angle_alpha   90.00
_cell.angle_beta   90.00
_cell.angle_gamma   90.00
#
_symmetry.space_group_name_H-M   'P 1'
#
loop_
_entity.id
_entity.type
_entity.pdbx_description
1 polymer ?
#
loop_
_entity_poly.entity_id
_entity_poly.type
_entity_poly.pdbx_seq_one_letter_code
_entity_poly.pdbx_strand_id
1 'polypeptide(L)'
;MNKPNFFGDVQQFLNNYQLWIGIVLGWFLTRFMELLIKPNISFHLSDDREFTKVNKQYKFINLIVSNDKRNLLKKFLFGNSPINNARVWLRFKDYSSKSEFLKIDARWSSTKEPVDYNTNQVIFPEIIMPSRDTIPAGEQAAISVAIKEFGEDSFFAFNNQSYLHNWKNPDYELDEKKYWLEVRLLADGNEYLHEFLLTNPSKALRNFKLVN
;
A
#
# COMPACT_ATOMS: atom_id res chain seq x y z
N MET A 1 -40.53 -41.03 36.86
CA MET A 1 -39.69 -40.46 35.77
C MET A 1 -39.06 -39.18 36.28
N ASN A 2 -37.80 -39.23 36.70
CA ASN A 2 -37.05 -38.03 37.08
C ASN A 2 -36.71 -37.25 35.80
N LYS A 3 -37.19 -36.01 35.70
CA LYS A 3 -36.75 -35.11 34.62
C LYS A 3 -35.26 -34.81 34.85
N PRO A 4 -34.39 -34.98 33.84
CA PRO A 4 -33.00 -34.55 33.97
C PRO A 4 -32.97 -33.05 34.24
N ASN A 5 -32.29 -32.65 35.32
CA ASN A 5 -32.10 -31.26 35.72
C ASN A 5 -31.06 -30.63 34.78
N PHE A 6 -31.48 -30.32 33.56
CA PHE A 6 -30.67 -29.70 32.52
C PHE A 6 -29.87 -28.49 33.04
N PHE A 7 -30.46 -27.67 33.91
CA PHE A 7 -29.79 -26.53 34.51
C PHE A 7 -28.65 -26.91 35.49
N GLY A 8 -28.79 -28.00 36.23
CA GLY A 8 -27.76 -28.48 37.15
C GLY A 8 -26.57 -29.08 36.42
N ASP A 9 -26.84 -29.84 35.36
CA ASP A 9 -25.82 -30.45 34.51
C ASP A 9 -25.01 -29.39 33.75
N VAL A 10 -25.67 -28.33 33.26
CA VAL A 10 -25.01 -27.18 32.64
C VAL A 10 -24.13 -26.44 33.64
N GLN A 11 -24.59 -26.23 34.87
CA GLN A 11 -23.82 -25.51 35.89
C GLN A 11 -22.58 -26.29 36.35
N GLN A 12 -22.69 -27.62 36.46
CA GLN A 12 -21.55 -28.49 36.77
C GLN A 12 -20.54 -28.56 35.62
N PHE A 13 -21.02 -28.58 34.37
CA PHE A 13 -20.17 -28.48 33.17
C PHE A 13 -19.43 -27.12 33.11
N LEU A 14 -20.15 -26.01 33.32
CA LEU A 14 -19.55 -24.66 33.32
C LEU A 14 -18.47 -24.51 34.39
N ASN A 15 -18.65 -25.08 35.58
CA ASN A 15 -17.63 -25.06 36.64
C ASN A 15 -16.40 -25.91 36.29
N ASN A 16 -16.59 -27.12 35.74
CA ASN A 16 -15.49 -28.02 35.40
C ASN A 16 -14.64 -27.51 34.22
N TYR A 17 -15.25 -26.76 33.30
CA TYR A 17 -14.59 -26.24 32.10
C TYR A 17 -14.39 -24.72 32.10
N GLN A 18 -14.62 -24.05 33.23
CA GLN A 18 -14.60 -22.58 33.34
C GLN A 18 -13.33 -21.97 32.75
N LEU A 19 -12.17 -22.56 33.04
CA LEU A 19 -10.87 -22.07 32.56
C LEU A 19 -10.74 -22.21 31.04
N TRP A 20 -11.15 -23.34 30.47
CA TRP A 20 -11.13 -23.57 29.02
C TRP A 20 -12.13 -22.68 28.28
N ILE A 21 -13.34 -22.51 28.84
CA ILE A 21 -14.35 -21.60 28.30
C ILE A 21 -13.82 -20.16 28.32
N GLY A 22 -13.18 -19.74 29.41
CA GLY A 22 -12.52 -18.44 29.50
C GLY A 22 -11.44 -18.23 28.44
N ILE A 23 -10.58 -19.24 28.21
CA ILE A 23 -9.53 -19.18 27.17
C ILE A 23 -10.16 -19.05 25.77
N VAL A 24 -11.14 -19.89 25.44
CA VAL A 24 -11.78 -19.90 24.11
C VAL A 24 -12.54 -18.60 23.87
N LEU A 25 -13.31 -18.12 24.85
CA LEU A 25 -14.02 -16.84 24.75
C LEU A 25 -13.06 -15.66 24.65
N GLY A 26 -11.98 -15.64 25.43
CA GLY A 26 -10.97 -14.59 25.36
C GLY A 26 -10.27 -14.56 24.00
N TRP A 27 -9.90 -15.73 23.46
CA TRP A 27 -9.34 -15.85 22.12
C TRP A 27 -10.32 -15.37 21.05
N PHE A 28 -11.57 -15.81 21.12
CA PHE A 28 -12.61 -15.42 20.16
C PHE A 28 -12.90 -13.92 20.22
N LEU A 29 -13.02 -13.35 21.41
CA LEU A 29 -13.24 -11.91 21.60
C LEU A 29 -12.08 -11.11 21.03
N THR A 30 -10.83 -11.52 21.28
CA THR A 30 -9.64 -10.85 20.72
C THR A 30 -9.68 -10.86 19.20
N ARG A 31 -9.96 -12.02 18.57
CA ARG A 31 -10.06 -12.12 17.11
C ARG A 31 -11.21 -11.29 16.54
N PHE A 32 -12.35 -11.27 17.22
CA PHE A 32 -13.49 -10.47 16.80
C PHE A 32 -13.19 -8.97 16.89
N MET A 33 -12.53 -8.52 17.97
CA MET A 33 -12.11 -7.13 18.13
C MET A 33 -11.06 -6.72 17.09
N GLU A 34 -10.08 -7.59 16.78
CA GLU A 34 -9.10 -7.34 15.70
C GLU A 34 -9.77 -7.09 14.35
N LEU A 35 -10.84 -7.82 14.02
CA LEU A 35 -11.60 -7.62 12.78
C LEU A 35 -12.33 -6.27 12.76
N LEU A 36 -12.84 -5.80 13.90
CA LEU A 36 -13.55 -4.53 14.00
C LEU A 36 -12.62 -3.31 14.04
N ILE A 37 -11.37 -3.50 14.49
CA ILE A 37 -10.36 -2.44 14.62
C ILE A 37 -9.57 -2.22 13.32
N LYS A 38 -9.88 -2.88 12.20
CA LYS A 38 -9.19 -2.66 10.92
C LYS A 38 -9.33 -1.22 10.37
N PRO A 39 -8.24 -0.58 9.92
CA PRO A 39 -8.30 0.75 9.30
C PRO A 39 -9.12 0.72 8.00
N ASN A 40 -9.72 1.85 7.63
CA ASN A 40 -10.47 1.97 6.39
C ASN A 40 -9.55 2.53 5.32
N ILE A 41 -9.00 1.66 4.47
CA ILE A 41 -7.99 2.04 3.49
C ILE A 41 -8.63 2.18 2.11
N SER A 42 -8.35 3.30 1.47
CA SER A 42 -8.75 3.58 0.10
C SER A 42 -7.55 4.03 -0.72
N PHE A 43 -7.57 3.71 -2.01
CA PHE A 43 -6.53 4.10 -2.95
C PHE A 43 -7.12 5.05 -3.99
N HIS A 44 -6.42 6.15 -4.24
CA HIS A 44 -6.84 7.21 -5.16
C HIS A 44 -5.71 7.58 -6.11
N LEU A 45 -6.07 8.06 -7.29
CA LEU A 45 -5.11 8.63 -8.23
C LEU A 45 -4.67 10.00 -7.72
N SER A 46 -3.37 10.29 -7.81
CA SER A 46 -2.85 11.62 -7.52
C SER A 46 -3.03 12.55 -8.73
N ASP A 47 -3.01 13.86 -8.48
CA ASP A 47 -2.87 14.85 -9.56
C ASP A 47 -1.44 14.78 -10.10
N ASP A 48 -1.24 13.96 -11.14
CA ASP A 48 0.06 13.82 -11.79
C ASP A 48 0.50 15.14 -12.42
N ARG A 49 1.66 15.67 -12.00
CA ARG A 49 2.21 16.92 -12.54
C ARG A 49 3.41 16.65 -13.43
N GLU A 50 3.43 17.33 -14.57
CA GLU A 50 4.59 17.42 -15.44
C GLU A 50 5.57 18.46 -14.87
N PHE A 51 6.86 18.16 -14.94
CA PHE A 51 7.92 19.05 -14.47
C PHE A 51 9.11 19.02 -15.43
N THR A 52 9.89 20.09 -15.43
CA THR A 52 11.06 20.23 -16.31
C THR A 52 12.33 20.17 -15.47
N LYS A 53 13.28 19.35 -15.88
CA LYS A 53 14.64 19.29 -15.31
C LYS A 53 15.66 19.20 -16.44
N VAL A 54 16.67 20.07 -16.42
CA VAL A 54 17.78 20.09 -17.40
C VAL A 54 17.26 20.02 -18.85
N ASN A 55 16.35 20.93 -19.21
CA ASN A 55 15.69 21.02 -20.53
C ASN A 55 14.89 19.79 -20.98
N LYS A 56 14.63 18.83 -20.09
CA LYS A 56 13.80 17.65 -20.35
C LYS A 56 12.53 17.72 -19.53
N GLN A 57 11.42 17.29 -20.10
CA GLN A 57 10.12 17.22 -19.44
C GLN A 57 9.87 15.81 -18.94
N TYR A 58 9.37 15.70 -17.72
CA TYR A 58 9.09 14.45 -17.04
C TYR A 58 7.69 14.48 -16.44
N LYS A 59 7.11 13.30 -16.28
CA LYS A 59 5.88 13.07 -15.51
C LYS A 59 6.08 11.95 -14.52
N PHE A 60 5.79 12.22 -13.25
CA PHE A 60 5.64 11.19 -12.23
C PHE A 60 4.18 10.78 -12.12
N ILE A 61 3.97 9.47 -11.99
CA ILE A 61 2.70 8.89 -11.60
C ILE A 61 2.77 8.58 -10.12
N ASN A 62 1.86 9.17 -9.36
CA ASN A 62 1.75 8.91 -7.92
C ASN A 62 0.37 8.35 -7.60
N LEU A 63 0.31 7.52 -6.56
CA LEU A 63 -0.92 7.01 -5.98
C LEU A 63 -1.07 7.52 -4.56
N ILE A 64 -2.28 7.88 -4.18
CA ILE A 64 -2.62 8.32 -2.83
C ILE A 64 -3.21 7.12 -2.09
N VAL A 65 -2.68 6.85 -0.90
CA VAL A 65 -3.23 5.91 0.07
C VAL A 65 -3.87 6.74 1.18
N SER A 66 -5.18 6.61 1.35
CA SER A 66 -5.95 7.29 2.39
C SER A 66 -6.33 6.34 3.51
N ASN A 67 -6.28 6.85 4.75
CA ASN A 67 -6.88 6.21 5.91
C ASN A 67 -8.16 6.97 6.27
N ASP A 68 -9.31 6.53 5.78
CA ASP A 68 -10.55 7.28 5.95
C ASP A 68 -11.04 7.25 7.40
N LYS A 69 -11.58 8.39 7.86
CA LYS A 69 -12.15 8.50 9.21
C LYS A 69 -13.36 7.56 9.35
N ARG A 70 -13.45 6.89 10.51
CA ARG A 70 -14.62 6.09 10.86
C ARG A 70 -15.82 6.96 11.23
N ASN A 71 -17.01 6.42 10.98
CA ASN A 71 -18.27 6.98 11.49
C ASN A 71 -18.23 7.16 13.01
N LEU A 72 -18.91 8.19 13.53
CA LEU A 72 -18.89 8.58 14.95
C LEU A 72 -19.17 7.42 15.92
N LEU A 73 -20.13 6.56 15.61
CA LEU A 73 -20.47 5.38 16.43
C LEU A 73 -19.32 4.36 16.50
N LYS A 74 -18.70 4.04 15.35
CA LYS A 74 -17.56 3.12 15.30
C LYS A 74 -16.32 3.73 15.95
N LYS A 75 -16.12 5.04 15.80
CA LYS A 75 -15.04 5.78 16.47
C LYS A 75 -15.21 5.76 17.99
N PHE A 76 -16.43 5.92 18.49
CA PHE A 76 -16.71 5.87 19.94
C PHE A 76 -16.43 4.49 20.54
N LEU A 77 -16.84 3.41 19.84
CA LEU A 77 -16.69 2.04 20.34
C LEU A 77 -15.28 1.47 20.17
N PHE A 78 -14.59 1.79 19.07
CA PHE A 78 -13.36 1.12 18.66
C PHE A 78 -12.18 2.07 18.39
N GLY A 79 -12.38 3.37 18.60
CA GLY A 79 -11.38 4.38 18.27
C GLY A 79 -11.12 4.52 16.77
N ASN A 80 -10.11 5.32 16.46
CA ASN A 80 -9.53 5.46 15.13
C ASN A 80 -8.22 4.67 15.09
N SER A 81 -8.06 3.76 14.13
CA SER A 81 -6.80 3.04 13.95
C SER A 81 -5.91 3.79 12.96
N PRO A 82 -4.68 4.20 13.33
CA PRO A 82 -3.69 4.58 12.34
C PRO A 82 -3.28 3.35 11.51
N ILE A 83 -2.64 3.60 10.37
CA ILE A 83 -1.92 2.60 9.58
C ILE A 83 -0.44 2.77 9.95
N ASN A 84 0.16 1.85 10.71
CA ASN A 84 1.57 1.98 11.08
C ASN A 84 2.47 1.06 10.25
N ASN A 85 3.72 1.50 10.05
CA ASN A 85 4.76 0.70 9.39
C ASN A 85 4.29 0.17 8.02
N ALA A 86 3.58 1.03 7.29
CA ALA A 86 2.97 0.77 6.01
C ALA A 86 4.05 0.52 4.97
N ARG A 87 4.03 -0.66 4.34
CA ARG A 87 4.93 -1.03 3.24
C ARG A 87 4.12 -1.31 2.00
N VAL A 88 4.59 -0.82 0.87
CA VAL A 88 3.89 -1.01 -0.40
C VAL A 88 4.80 -1.70 -1.40
N TRP A 89 4.25 -2.68 -2.11
CA TRP A 89 4.85 -3.29 -3.29
C TRP A 89 4.01 -2.97 -4.50
N LEU A 90 4.68 -2.75 -5.63
CA LEU A 90 4.07 -2.55 -6.93
C LEU A 90 4.40 -3.75 -7.79
N ARG A 91 3.39 -4.32 -8.42
CA ARG A 91 3.51 -5.42 -9.38
C ARG A 91 2.91 -4.97 -10.70
N PHE A 92 3.74 -4.96 -11.72
CA PHE A 92 3.34 -4.70 -13.09
C PHE A 92 3.11 -6.03 -13.77
N LYS A 93 1.86 -6.27 -14.16
CA LYS A 93 1.45 -7.45 -14.91
C LYS A 93 1.10 -7.05 -16.33
N ASP A 94 1.43 -7.90 -17.28
CA ASP A 94 1.06 -7.68 -18.68
C ASP A 94 -0.48 -7.61 -18.84
N TYR A 95 -0.94 -6.76 -19.75
CA TYR A 95 -2.38 -6.51 -19.94
C TYR A 95 -3.13 -7.74 -20.48
N SER A 96 -2.53 -8.48 -21.42
CA SER A 96 -3.18 -9.62 -22.07
C SER A 96 -3.05 -10.91 -21.26
N SER A 97 -1.83 -11.23 -20.82
CA SER A 97 -1.54 -12.51 -20.16
C SER A 97 -1.74 -12.47 -18.64
N LYS A 98 -1.82 -11.28 -18.03
CA LYS A 98 -1.79 -11.07 -16.57
C LYS A 98 -0.56 -11.68 -15.87
N SER A 99 0.49 -12.07 -16.60
CA SER A 99 1.73 -12.55 -16.01
C SER A 99 2.48 -11.39 -15.35
N GLU A 100 3.07 -11.64 -14.17
CA GLU A 100 3.95 -10.68 -13.51
C GLU A 100 5.18 -10.42 -14.37
N PHE A 101 5.40 -9.16 -14.75
CA PHE A 101 6.55 -8.72 -15.52
C PHE A 101 7.62 -8.11 -14.61
N LEU A 102 7.19 -7.26 -13.68
CA LEU A 102 8.08 -6.56 -12.76
C LEU A 102 7.44 -6.44 -11.38
N LYS A 103 8.25 -6.61 -10.33
CA LYS A 103 7.87 -6.37 -8.94
C LYS A 103 8.92 -5.50 -8.26
N ILE A 104 8.48 -4.40 -7.66
CA ILE A 104 9.35 -3.48 -6.93
C ILE A 104 8.74 -3.06 -5.58
N ASP A 105 9.60 -2.67 -4.63
CA ASP A 105 9.19 -1.92 -3.44
C ASP A 105 8.79 -0.50 -3.84
N ALA A 106 7.63 -0.03 -3.42
CA ALA A 106 7.23 1.35 -3.64
C ALA A 106 7.96 2.30 -2.69
N ARG A 107 8.07 3.55 -3.10
CA ARG A 107 8.60 4.64 -2.27
C ARG A 107 7.46 5.55 -1.84
N TRP A 108 7.36 5.82 -0.53
CA TRP A 108 6.51 6.88 -0.01
C TRP A 108 7.11 8.25 -0.32
N SER A 109 6.32 9.16 -0.87
CA SER A 109 6.74 10.52 -1.19
C SER A 109 7.08 11.34 0.06
N SER A 110 6.58 10.94 1.23
CA SER A 110 6.89 11.52 2.55
C SER A 110 8.30 11.17 3.05
N THR A 111 8.88 10.06 2.59
CA THR A 111 10.22 9.66 3.01
C THR A 111 11.29 10.52 2.36
N LYS A 112 12.40 10.76 3.07
CA LYS A 112 13.52 11.54 2.53
C LYS A 112 14.07 10.89 1.25
N GLU A 113 14.42 11.71 0.27
CA GLU A 113 15.10 11.22 -0.95
C GLU A 113 16.50 10.70 -0.58
N PRO A 114 16.95 9.57 -1.16
CA PRO A 114 18.24 8.98 -0.85
C PRO A 114 19.40 9.75 -1.52
N VAL A 115 19.36 11.08 -1.51
CA VAL A 115 20.34 11.97 -2.11
C VAL A 115 20.72 13.03 -1.10
N ASP A 116 22.01 13.23 -0.90
CA ASP A 116 22.51 14.41 -0.21
C ASP A 116 22.63 15.56 -1.22
N TYR A 117 21.77 16.56 -1.10
CA TYR A 117 21.77 17.70 -2.03
C TYR A 117 23.00 18.59 -1.92
N ASN A 118 23.78 18.51 -0.83
CA ASN A 118 25.01 19.30 -0.69
C ASN A 118 26.15 18.73 -1.53
N THR A 119 26.27 17.40 -1.53
CA THR A 119 27.32 16.67 -2.26
C THR A 119 26.82 16.12 -3.61
N ASN A 120 25.51 16.14 -3.83
CA ASN A 120 24.80 15.51 -4.94
C ASN A 120 25.11 14.00 -5.09
N GLN A 121 25.42 13.34 -3.96
CA GLN A 121 25.72 11.92 -3.90
C GLN A 121 24.55 11.13 -3.32
N VAL A 122 24.43 9.87 -3.74
CA VAL A 122 23.36 8.98 -3.28
C VAL A 122 23.73 8.36 -1.93
N ILE A 123 22.79 8.33 -1.00
CA ILE A 123 22.96 7.81 0.37
C ILE A 123 22.57 6.33 0.38
N PHE A 124 23.54 5.43 0.22
CA PHE A 124 23.30 3.98 0.10
C PHE A 124 22.40 3.35 1.18
N PRO A 125 22.53 3.67 2.49
CA PRO A 125 21.63 3.12 3.50
C PRO A 125 20.15 3.43 3.25
N GLU A 126 19.83 4.62 2.73
CA GLU A 126 18.46 5.05 2.44
C GLU A 126 17.89 4.34 1.19
N ILE A 127 18.76 3.81 0.32
CA ILE A 127 18.37 3.03 -0.87
C ILE A 127 17.94 1.61 -0.49
N ILE A 128 18.70 0.98 0.40
CA ILE A 128 18.56 -0.44 0.73
C ILE A 128 17.37 -0.66 1.67
N MET A 129 17.05 0.32 2.53
CA MET A 129 15.92 0.21 3.45
C MET A 129 14.58 0.41 2.72
N PRO A 130 13.66 -0.57 2.78
CA PRO A 130 12.32 -0.40 2.22
C PRO A 130 11.62 0.79 2.85
N SER A 131 11.05 1.65 2.01
CA SER A 131 10.30 2.83 2.43
C SER A 131 9.10 2.40 3.29
N ARG A 132 8.91 3.09 4.42
CA ARG A 132 7.82 2.85 5.37
C ARG A 132 7.22 4.17 5.77
N ASP A 133 5.92 4.16 6.02
CA ASP A 133 5.21 5.34 6.51
C ASP A 133 4.20 4.97 7.60
N THR A 134 3.74 5.97 8.32
CA THR A 134 2.60 5.89 9.22
C THR A 134 1.54 6.88 8.75
N ILE A 135 0.33 6.39 8.47
CA ILE A 135 -0.79 7.23 8.01
C ILE A 135 -1.83 7.33 9.13
N PRO A 136 -1.90 8.48 9.84
CA PRO A 136 -2.91 8.72 10.85
C PRO A 136 -4.32 8.64 10.29
N ALA A 137 -5.30 8.44 11.17
CA ALA A 137 -6.70 8.35 10.76
C ALA A 137 -7.24 9.69 10.25
N GLY A 138 -7.72 9.68 9.02
CA GLY A 138 -8.19 10.84 8.27
C GLY A 138 -7.11 11.56 7.47
N GLU A 139 -5.91 10.99 7.41
CA GLU A 139 -4.80 11.51 6.61
C GLU A 139 -4.53 10.61 5.40
N GLN A 140 -3.71 11.11 4.50
CA GLN A 140 -3.34 10.45 3.26
C GLN A 140 -1.85 10.62 2.99
N ALA A 141 -1.25 9.62 2.37
CA ALA A 141 0.14 9.66 1.94
C ALA A 141 0.26 9.22 0.48
N ALA A 142 1.21 9.79 -0.24
CA ALA A 142 1.46 9.44 -1.63
C ALA A 142 2.60 8.43 -1.76
N ILE A 143 2.46 7.51 -2.71
CA ILE A 143 3.53 6.63 -3.19
C ILE A 143 3.88 7.00 -4.63
N SER A 144 5.15 6.91 -4.96
CA SER A 144 5.62 7.06 -6.33
C SER A 144 5.61 5.72 -7.04
N VAL A 145 5.00 5.69 -8.23
CA VAL A 145 4.77 4.45 -8.99
C VAL A 145 5.72 4.35 -10.16
N ALA A 146 5.75 5.38 -11.00
CA ALA A 146 6.50 5.36 -12.25
C ALA A 146 6.84 6.77 -12.73
N ILE A 147 7.85 6.86 -13.60
CA ILE A 147 8.30 8.09 -14.24
C ILE A 147 8.41 7.89 -15.74
N LYS A 148 8.05 8.92 -16.51
CA LYS A 148 8.24 8.97 -17.97
C LYS A 148 8.90 10.28 -18.39
N GLU A 149 9.81 10.21 -19.35
CA GLU A 149 10.38 11.38 -20.04
C GLU A 149 9.60 11.66 -21.33
N PHE A 150 9.39 12.94 -21.64
CA PHE A 150 8.72 13.35 -22.88
C PHE A 150 9.53 12.90 -24.11
N GLY A 151 8.85 12.32 -25.10
CA GLY A 151 9.49 11.88 -26.34
C GLY A 151 9.99 10.43 -26.32
N GLU A 152 10.00 9.78 -25.16
CA GLU A 152 10.38 8.37 -25.02
C GLU A 152 9.19 7.43 -25.13
N ASP A 153 9.41 6.26 -25.71
CA ASP A 153 8.39 5.21 -25.84
C ASP A 153 8.19 4.48 -24.51
N SER A 154 9.29 4.16 -23.82
CA SER A 154 9.27 3.50 -22.52
C SER A 154 8.95 4.45 -21.35
N PHE A 155 8.72 3.85 -20.19
CA PHE A 155 8.65 4.50 -18.90
C PHE A 155 9.32 3.58 -17.87
N PHE A 156 9.59 4.10 -16.68
CA PHE A 156 10.34 3.38 -15.67
C PHE A 156 9.52 3.29 -14.40
N ALA A 157 9.40 2.09 -13.82
CA ALA A 157 8.89 1.98 -12.46
C ALA A 157 9.86 2.68 -11.50
N PHE A 158 9.34 3.25 -10.41
CA PHE A 158 10.10 4.18 -9.59
C PHE A 158 10.15 3.80 -8.11
N ASN A 159 11.36 3.79 -7.55
CA ASN A 159 11.61 3.61 -6.12
C ASN A 159 12.94 4.26 -5.69
N ASN A 160 13.44 3.93 -4.48
CA ASN A 160 14.72 4.46 -4.00
C ASN A 160 15.93 4.04 -4.86
N GLN A 161 15.93 2.84 -5.44
CA GLN A 161 17.02 2.36 -6.31
C GLN A 161 17.09 3.15 -7.62
N SER A 162 15.99 3.74 -8.08
CA SER A 162 15.96 4.59 -9.26
C SER A 162 16.94 5.78 -9.17
N TYR A 163 17.27 6.25 -7.97
CA TYR A 163 18.24 7.35 -7.79
C TYR A 163 19.68 6.97 -8.16
N LEU A 164 20.04 5.67 -8.14
CA LEU A 164 21.35 5.20 -8.63
C LEU A 164 21.51 5.36 -10.15
N HIS A 165 20.39 5.50 -10.87
CA HIS A 165 20.34 5.51 -12.33
C HIS A 165 19.72 6.80 -12.87
N ASN A 166 19.89 7.93 -12.18
CA ASN A 166 19.28 9.21 -12.56
C ASN A 166 17.77 9.08 -12.84
N TRP A 167 17.06 8.34 -11.98
CA TRP A 167 15.63 8.02 -12.03
C TRP A 167 15.20 6.95 -13.03
N LYS A 168 16.04 6.61 -14.01
CA LYS A 168 15.72 5.67 -15.08
C LYS A 168 16.50 4.37 -14.91
N ASN A 169 16.09 3.56 -13.94
CA ASN A 169 16.72 2.26 -13.71
C ASN A 169 16.39 1.30 -14.88
N PRO A 170 17.37 0.82 -15.66
CA PRO A 170 17.12 -0.08 -16.80
C PRO A 170 16.38 -1.36 -16.42
N ASP A 171 16.61 -1.89 -15.21
CA ASP A 171 15.92 -3.10 -14.74
C ASP A 171 14.42 -2.87 -14.51
N TYR A 172 13.99 -1.60 -14.46
CA TYR A 172 12.61 -1.16 -14.25
C TYR A 172 11.97 -0.57 -15.49
N GLU A 173 12.59 -0.73 -16.66
CA GLU A 173 12.06 -0.24 -17.92
C GLU A 173 10.82 -1.03 -18.36
N LEU A 174 9.78 -0.32 -18.77
CA LEU A 174 8.56 -0.88 -19.33
C LEU A 174 8.25 -0.21 -20.67
N ASP A 175 7.91 -1.03 -21.65
CA ASP A 175 7.60 -0.59 -23.02
C ASP A 175 6.31 0.27 -23.10
N GLU A 176 6.09 0.86 -24.26
CA GLU A 176 4.85 1.52 -24.69
C GLU A 176 3.66 0.56 -24.81
N LYS A 177 3.15 0.11 -23.66
CA LYS A 177 2.03 -0.84 -23.54
C LYS A 177 1.11 -0.44 -22.39
N LYS A 178 0.04 -1.23 -22.22
CA LYS A 178 -0.82 -1.18 -21.03
C LYS A 178 -0.35 -2.23 -20.05
N TYR A 179 -0.46 -1.93 -18.76
CA TYR A 179 -0.11 -2.87 -17.69
C TYR A 179 -1.19 -2.85 -16.61
N TRP A 180 -1.47 -4.00 -16.03
CA TRP A 180 -2.19 -4.08 -14.76
C TRP A 180 -1.18 -3.79 -13.64
N LEU A 181 -1.42 -2.72 -12.89
CA LEU A 181 -0.66 -2.36 -11.71
C LEU A 181 -1.39 -2.89 -10.47
N GLU A 182 -0.87 -3.95 -9.85
CA GLU A 182 -1.31 -4.39 -8.54
C GLU A 182 -0.49 -3.66 -7.46
N VAL A 183 -1.18 -2.94 -6.59
CA VAL A 183 -0.64 -2.27 -5.42
C VAL A 183 -0.95 -3.11 -4.20
N ARG A 184 0.10 -3.60 -3.53
CA ARG A 184 -0.03 -4.39 -2.29
C ARG A 184 0.50 -3.59 -1.12
N LEU A 185 -0.37 -3.23 -0.20
CA LEU A 185 -0.04 -2.58 1.06
C LEU A 185 -0.04 -3.60 2.19
N LEU A 186 1.04 -3.69 2.95
CA LEU A 186 1.10 -4.39 4.24
C LEU A 186 1.20 -3.36 5.36
N ALA A 187 0.27 -3.39 6.29
CA ALA A 187 0.26 -2.55 7.48
C ALA A 187 -0.31 -3.32 8.67
N ASP A 188 0.36 -3.22 9.82
CA ASP A 188 -0.06 -3.89 11.06
C ASP A 188 -0.43 -5.38 10.87
N GLY A 189 0.35 -6.09 10.05
CA GLY A 189 0.15 -7.51 9.74
C GLY A 189 -1.03 -7.83 8.79
N ASN A 190 -1.75 -6.82 8.32
CA ASN A 190 -2.85 -6.97 7.36
C ASN A 190 -2.39 -6.55 5.96
N GLU A 191 -2.87 -7.27 4.96
CA GLU A 191 -2.61 -6.97 3.56
C GLU A 191 -3.83 -6.42 2.85
N TYR A 192 -3.60 -5.41 2.01
CA TYR A 192 -4.60 -4.73 1.20
C TYR A 192 -4.11 -4.72 -0.23
N LEU A 193 -5.00 -5.06 -1.17
CA LEU A 193 -4.68 -5.17 -2.59
C LEU A 193 -5.63 -4.27 -3.37
N HIS A 194 -5.09 -3.55 -4.34
CA HIS A 194 -5.86 -2.81 -5.32
C HIS A 194 -5.20 -2.93 -6.69
N GLU A 195 -5.99 -3.04 -7.76
CA GLU A 195 -5.47 -3.07 -9.12
C GLU A 195 -5.88 -1.79 -9.85
N PHE A 196 -4.96 -1.26 -10.65
CA PHE A 196 -5.19 -0.14 -11.57
C PHE A 196 -4.74 -0.55 -12.97
N LEU A 197 -5.26 0.13 -13.99
CA LEU A 197 -4.76 0.05 -15.35
C LEU A 197 -3.79 1.20 -15.61
N LEU A 198 -2.51 0.90 -15.80
CA LEU A 198 -1.50 1.87 -16.25
C LEU A 198 -1.46 1.90 -17.77
N THR A 199 -1.64 3.08 -18.35
CA THR A 199 -1.64 3.26 -19.80
C THR A 199 -0.50 4.17 -20.24
N ASN A 200 0.29 3.73 -21.22
CA ASN A 200 1.30 4.51 -21.91
C ASN A 200 1.20 4.29 -23.44
N PRO A 201 0.21 4.87 -24.13
CA PRO A 201 -0.04 4.60 -25.55
C PRO A 201 0.67 5.56 -26.52
N SER A 202 1.49 6.49 -26.02
CA SER A 202 2.28 7.39 -26.86
C SER A 202 3.44 8.04 -26.10
N LYS A 203 4.37 8.63 -26.85
CA LYS A 203 5.46 9.50 -26.36
C LYS A 203 5.03 10.73 -25.55
N ALA A 204 3.73 11.08 -25.58
CA ALA A 204 3.22 12.29 -24.94
C ALA A 204 2.87 12.02 -23.47
N LEU A 205 3.40 12.85 -22.57
CA LEU A 205 3.21 12.72 -21.11
C LEU A 205 1.73 12.73 -20.67
N ARG A 206 0.88 13.52 -21.35
CA ARG A 206 -0.57 13.55 -21.08
C ARG A 206 -1.28 12.19 -21.22
N ASN A 207 -0.73 11.30 -22.05
CA ASN A 207 -1.31 9.98 -22.31
C ASN A 207 -0.81 8.93 -21.31
N PHE A 208 0.28 9.22 -20.59
CA PHE A 208 0.80 8.39 -19.51
C PHE A 208 -0.01 8.65 -18.24
N LYS A 209 -0.85 7.69 -17.83
CA LYS A 209 -1.77 7.84 -16.69
C LYS A 209 -2.22 6.50 -16.12
N LEU A 210 -2.69 6.54 -14.87
CA LEU A 210 -3.44 5.45 -14.25
C LEU A 210 -4.94 5.63 -14.45
N VAL A 211 -5.66 4.51 -14.53
CA VAL A 211 -7.10 4.43 -14.65
C VAL A 211 -7.59 3.34 -13.69
N ASN A 212 -8.71 3.60 -13.00
CA ASN A 212 -9.37 2.60 -12.14
C ASN A 212 -10.14 1.56 -12.97
#